data_AF-A0A2E6PU58-F1
#
_entry.id   AF-A0A2E6PU58-F1
#
_cell.length_a   1.000
_cell.length_b   1.000
_cell.length_c   1.000
_cell.angle_alpha   90.00
_cell.angle_beta   90.00
_cell.angle_gamma   90.00
#
_symmetry.space_group_name_H-M   'P 1'
#
loop_
_entity.id
_entity.type
_entity.pdbx_description
1 polymer ?
#
loop_
_entity_poly.entity_id
_entity_poly.type
_entity_poly.pdbx_seq_one_letter_code
_entity_poly.pdbx_strand_id
1 'polypeptide(L)'
;MFIDVREQKKSEQKNNQFYQIFEEITKLIDTDIAEQEGEQMKAPTTADEIRDLLPTLKITEDWGKVGTRDRGVIEQFTSSLGGEGTSVAQKIQLMNQVIEGNSPDINDISDVLTVMMAIEVLSSILEEFTESAGGFIFEGFLAGLFGGKSVQITEPSDITAATGETVSAAGKPITDVVLSGRHYSLKLLGPGTAVMGSFKNMVDHFVEIPSITYLDARRNGSNLEFSEFDITLPTFLQTFYYPLVRYQKKTSVVDTPRKLQNALNKLGDKVFQVRLSKRLNRVTNIKPDQFEELLAIQNLAEYGPFEVQYSDEKFGGKVKQYFGSARIFNDVQAAVESKDSAAILQALRETPAYKRPEQFNLTRAQTEKIESYRELGTLQLGDEALKKTWMAYGERLMQTIAPVYSSLNNFTNNINKYFLSAPTEGESRTEYGRQAIKDATTLDQATDKAVGELNKQQN
;
A
#
# COMPACT_ATOMS: atom_id res chain seq x y z
N MET A 1 34.96 35.21 -61.57
CA MET A 1 34.81 36.60 -61.08
C MET A 1 33.33 36.80 -60.81
N PHE A 2 32.96 36.90 -59.51
CA PHE A 2 31.65 37.23 -58.89
C PHE A 2 30.46 36.26 -59.16
N ILE A 3 29.92 35.52 -58.17
CA ILE A 3 29.01 35.89 -57.03
C ILE A 3 27.69 36.49 -57.62
N ASP A 4 26.45 36.03 -57.40
CA ASP A 4 25.79 35.36 -56.26
C ASP A 4 24.30 34.94 -56.54
N VAL A 5 23.75 34.14 -55.61
CA VAL A 5 22.35 33.85 -55.19
C VAL A 5 21.26 33.41 -56.21
N ARG A 6 20.77 32.16 -56.09
CA ARG A 6 19.49 31.81 -55.41
C ARG A 6 19.09 30.33 -55.50
N GLU A 7 18.84 29.78 -54.31
CA GLU A 7 17.93 28.68 -53.94
C GLU A 7 18.11 27.28 -54.56
N GLN A 8 18.56 26.33 -53.74
CA GLN A 8 17.92 25.01 -53.67
C GLN A 8 18.15 24.31 -52.32
N LYS A 9 17.03 23.89 -51.71
CA LYS A 9 16.90 23.00 -50.56
C LYS A 9 17.63 21.65 -50.79
N LYS A 10 18.27 21.12 -49.75
CA LYS A 10 18.33 19.68 -49.34
C LYS A 10 19.42 19.52 -48.27
N SER A 11 19.02 19.46 -47.00
CA SER A 11 18.82 18.24 -46.21
C SER A 11 20.12 17.55 -45.82
N GLU A 12 20.48 17.71 -44.55
CA GLU A 12 21.48 16.92 -43.85
C GLU A 12 21.16 15.43 -43.95
N GLN A 13 22.11 14.65 -44.48
CA GLN A 13 22.23 13.23 -44.21
C GLN A 13 23.69 12.99 -43.80
N LYS A 14 23.94 13.04 -42.49
CA LYS A 14 25.12 12.40 -41.91
C LYS A 14 24.72 10.97 -41.53
N ASN A 15 25.48 10.04 -42.11
CA ASN A 15 25.84 8.71 -41.61
C ASN A 15 25.05 8.20 -40.40
N ASN A 16 24.21 7.19 -40.64
CA ASN A 16 23.83 6.25 -39.61
C ASN A 16 24.13 4.82 -40.12
N GLN A 17 25.32 4.31 -39.78
CA GLN A 17 25.66 2.88 -39.92
C GLN A 17 24.61 1.98 -39.25
N PHE A 18 23.84 2.51 -38.30
CA PHE A 18 22.74 1.82 -37.64
C PHE A 18 21.57 1.49 -38.58
N TYR A 19 21.24 2.36 -39.55
CA TYR A 19 20.15 2.08 -40.50
C TYR A 19 20.53 1.05 -41.57
N GLN A 20 21.81 0.97 -41.92
CA GLN A 20 22.31 -0.04 -42.87
C GLN A 20 22.41 -1.43 -42.22
N ILE A 21 22.78 -1.49 -40.93
CA ILE A 21 22.77 -2.74 -40.15
C ILE A 21 21.32 -3.20 -39.87
N PHE A 22 20.40 -2.26 -39.60
CA PHE A 22 18.98 -2.60 -39.40
C PHE A 22 18.31 -3.10 -40.69
N GLU A 23 18.65 -2.55 -41.86
CA GLU A 23 18.17 -3.04 -43.17
C GLU A 23 18.81 -4.37 -43.61
N GLU A 24 20.08 -4.63 -43.30
CA GLU A 24 20.70 -5.94 -43.55
C GLU A 24 20.13 -7.04 -42.64
N ILE A 25 19.81 -6.71 -41.38
CA ILE A 25 19.15 -7.64 -40.44
C ILE A 25 17.69 -7.89 -40.84
N THR A 26 16.94 -6.88 -41.33
CA THR A 26 15.58 -7.10 -41.85
C THR A 26 15.56 -7.84 -43.18
N LYS A 27 16.54 -7.63 -44.07
CA LYS A 27 16.69 -8.44 -45.29
C LYS A 27 17.10 -9.88 -45.01
N LEU A 28 17.92 -10.14 -43.99
CA LEU A 28 18.22 -11.51 -43.54
C LEU A 28 17.00 -12.19 -42.90
N ILE A 29 16.10 -11.42 -42.27
CA ILE A 29 14.83 -11.92 -41.73
C ILE A 29 13.80 -12.17 -42.85
N ASP A 30 13.79 -11.37 -43.94
CA ASP A 30 12.80 -11.49 -45.02
C ASP A 30 13.14 -12.52 -46.11
N THR A 31 14.39 -13.00 -46.20
CA THR A 31 14.79 -13.93 -47.28
C THR A 31 14.63 -15.40 -46.91
N ASP A 32 14.54 -15.75 -45.63
CA ASP A 32 14.31 -17.13 -45.15
C ASP A 32 12.82 -17.44 -44.87
N ILE A 33 11.91 -16.51 -45.17
CA ILE A 33 10.43 -16.64 -44.99
C ILE A 33 9.75 -17.37 -46.17
N ALA A 34 10.51 -17.81 -47.17
CA ALA A 34 9.98 -18.52 -48.33
C ALA A 34 10.05 -20.05 -48.17
N GLU A 35 9.25 -20.62 -47.26
CA GLU A 35 8.50 -21.87 -47.47
C GLU A 35 7.83 -22.33 -46.16
N GLN A 36 6.59 -22.83 -46.28
CA GLN A 36 5.60 -22.99 -45.22
C GLN A 36 5.92 -24.10 -44.20
N GLU A 37 6.77 -23.83 -43.21
CA GLU A 37 6.91 -24.67 -42.01
C GLU A 37 6.88 -23.84 -40.72
N GLY A 38 5.83 -24.06 -39.90
CA GLY A 38 5.72 -23.68 -38.49
C GLY A 38 6.02 -22.23 -38.11
N GLU A 39 4.99 -21.40 -37.93
CA GLU A 39 5.14 -20.08 -37.29
C GLU A 39 5.81 -20.24 -35.91
N GLN A 40 7.12 -19.96 -35.84
CA GLN A 40 7.81 -19.78 -34.58
C GLN A 40 7.20 -18.57 -33.89
N MET A 41 6.68 -18.77 -32.69
CA MET A 41 6.09 -17.73 -31.86
C MET A 41 7.12 -16.61 -31.67
N LYS A 42 6.86 -15.43 -32.25
CA LYS A 42 7.70 -14.25 -32.05
C LYS A 42 7.63 -13.84 -30.58
N ALA A 43 8.77 -13.59 -29.95
CA ALA A 43 8.82 -13.11 -28.57
C ALA A 43 7.99 -11.81 -28.47
N PRO A 44 7.11 -11.66 -27.46
CA PRO A 44 6.32 -10.45 -27.31
C PRO A 44 7.24 -9.27 -27.01
N THR A 45 6.90 -8.12 -27.57
CA THR A 45 7.71 -6.88 -27.52
C THR A 45 6.97 -5.74 -26.83
N THR A 46 5.67 -5.90 -26.59
CA THR A 46 4.80 -4.91 -25.93
C THR A 46 4.20 -5.47 -24.64
N ALA A 47 3.69 -4.59 -23.76
CA ALA A 47 3.06 -5.02 -22.51
C ALA A 47 1.75 -5.75 -22.78
N ASP A 48 0.97 -5.30 -23.77
CA ASP A 48 -0.30 -5.94 -24.14
C ASP A 48 -0.09 -7.36 -24.67
N GLU A 49 0.91 -7.56 -25.54
CA GLU A 49 1.29 -8.91 -26.00
C GLU A 49 1.74 -9.82 -24.85
N ILE A 50 2.36 -9.27 -23.79
CA ILE A 50 2.73 -10.02 -22.59
C ILE A 50 1.48 -10.36 -21.76
N ARG A 51 0.55 -9.42 -21.58
CA ARG A 51 -0.71 -9.62 -20.85
C ARG A 51 -1.55 -10.72 -21.48
N ASP A 52 -1.60 -10.80 -22.80
CA ASP A 52 -2.31 -11.85 -23.53
C ASP A 52 -1.74 -13.27 -23.26
N LEU A 53 -0.49 -13.35 -22.77
CA LEU A 53 0.16 -14.60 -22.36
C LEU A 53 0.01 -14.89 -20.86
N LEU A 54 -0.46 -13.94 -20.06
CA LEU A 54 -0.76 -14.16 -18.65
C LEU A 54 -2.19 -14.71 -18.49
N PRO A 55 -2.44 -15.55 -17.48
CA PRO A 55 -3.81 -15.95 -17.15
C PRO A 55 -4.66 -14.70 -16.86
N THR A 56 -5.81 -14.57 -17.53
CA THR A 56 -6.74 -13.50 -17.19
C THR A 56 -7.33 -13.75 -15.80
N LEU A 57 -7.01 -12.87 -14.85
CA LEU A 57 -7.58 -12.92 -13.52
C LEU A 57 -8.78 -11.97 -13.44
N LYS A 58 -9.95 -12.52 -13.13
CA LYS A 58 -11.14 -11.71 -12.88
C LYS A 58 -11.08 -11.16 -11.45
N ILE A 59 -10.74 -9.88 -11.31
CA ILE A 59 -10.70 -9.20 -10.01
C ILE A 59 -12.12 -9.13 -9.43
N THR A 60 -12.29 -9.67 -8.22
CA THR A 60 -13.55 -9.59 -7.45
C THR A 60 -13.26 -9.12 -6.02
N GLU A 61 -14.29 -8.63 -5.34
CA GLU A 61 -14.24 -8.24 -3.93
C GLU A 61 -13.94 -9.42 -2.99
N ASP A 62 -14.14 -10.68 -3.44
CA ASP A 62 -13.96 -11.89 -2.63
C ASP A 62 -12.51 -12.44 -2.63
N TRP A 63 -11.58 -11.74 -3.29
CA TRP A 63 -10.19 -12.19 -3.50
C TRP A 63 -9.40 -12.44 -2.21
N GLY A 64 -9.69 -11.71 -1.14
CA GLY A 64 -9.00 -11.86 0.15
C GLY A 64 -9.62 -12.85 1.12
N LYS A 65 -10.83 -13.34 0.82
CA LYS A 65 -11.66 -14.08 1.78
C LYS A 65 -11.20 -15.52 1.90
N VAL A 66 -10.93 -15.96 3.13
CA VAL A 66 -10.47 -17.33 3.41
C VAL A 66 -11.51 -18.34 2.91
N GLY A 67 -11.03 -19.37 2.23
CA GLY A 67 -11.87 -20.46 1.70
C GLY A 67 -12.56 -20.17 0.37
N THR A 68 -12.30 -19.02 -0.28
CA THR A 68 -12.74 -18.77 -1.66
C THR A 68 -11.77 -19.37 -2.67
N ARG A 69 -12.27 -19.64 -3.88
CA ARG A 69 -11.42 -20.08 -5.01
C ARG A 69 -10.35 -19.03 -5.33
N ASP A 70 -10.74 -17.76 -5.36
CA ASP A 70 -9.86 -16.64 -5.70
C ASP A 70 -8.71 -16.50 -4.68
N ARG A 71 -9.00 -16.68 -3.38
CA ARG A 71 -7.99 -16.73 -2.33
C ARG A 71 -7.02 -17.90 -2.53
N GLY A 72 -7.54 -19.09 -2.84
CA GLY A 72 -6.71 -20.28 -3.10
C GLY A 72 -5.78 -20.09 -4.31
N VAL A 73 -6.25 -19.40 -5.35
CA VAL A 73 -5.43 -19.03 -6.51
C VAL A 73 -4.30 -18.10 -6.06
N ILE A 74 -4.59 -17.01 -5.35
CA ILE A 74 -3.56 -16.08 -4.88
C ILE A 74 -2.56 -16.78 -3.96
N GLU A 75 -3.01 -17.54 -2.97
CA GLU A 75 -2.14 -18.28 -2.06
C GLU A 75 -1.28 -19.30 -2.78
N GLN A 76 -1.82 -20.00 -3.78
CA GLN A 76 -1.04 -20.92 -4.60
C GLN A 76 0.10 -20.19 -5.30
N PHE A 77 -0.16 -19.02 -5.87
CA PHE A 77 0.87 -18.21 -6.50
C PHE A 77 1.84 -17.59 -5.49
N THR A 78 1.35 -17.08 -4.37
CA THR A 78 2.17 -16.29 -3.43
C THR A 78 2.93 -17.14 -2.42
N SER A 79 2.53 -18.41 -2.24
CA SER A 79 3.27 -19.42 -1.46
C SER A 79 4.68 -19.67 -2.00
N SER A 80 4.91 -19.47 -3.30
CA SER A 80 6.22 -19.67 -3.92
C SER A 80 7.17 -18.49 -3.69
N LEU A 81 6.64 -17.26 -3.56
CA LEU A 81 7.41 -16.02 -3.34
C LEU A 81 8.13 -15.92 -1.97
N GLY A 82 8.30 -17.04 -1.27
CA GLY A 82 8.94 -17.15 0.04
C GLY A 82 8.19 -16.47 1.18
N GLY A 83 8.43 -16.96 2.39
CA GLY A 83 8.31 -16.18 3.61
C GLY A 83 6.89 -16.01 4.18
N GLU A 84 6.29 -17.08 4.70
CA GLU A 84 5.32 -16.92 5.79
C GLU A 84 5.97 -16.06 6.89
N GLY A 85 5.33 -14.95 7.29
CA GLY A 85 5.84 -14.09 8.36
C GLY A 85 6.82 -12.99 7.95
N THR A 86 7.09 -12.78 6.65
CA THR A 86 7.91 -11.65 6.20
C THR A 86 7.20 -10.31 6.38
N SER A 87 7.98 -9.25 6.62
CA SER A 87 7.45 -7.89 6.76
C SER A 87 7.05 -7.30 5.41
N VAL A 88 6.22 -6.25 5.42
CA VAL A 88 5.77 -5.58 4.18
C VAL A 88 6.95 -5.08 3.34
N ALA A 89 7.95 -4.48 3.98
CA ALA A 89 9.17 -4.03 3.31
C ALA A 89 9.93 -5.17 2.62
N GLN A 90 10.04 -6.34 3.29
CA GLN A 90 10.71 -7.50 2.71
C GLN A 90 9.97 -8.03 1.49
N LYS A 91 8.62 -8.08 1.52
CA LYS A 91 7.83 -8.53 0.37
C LYS A 91 7.97 -7.59 -0.82
N ILE A 92 7.97 -6.27 -0.57
CA ILE A 92 8.22 -5.26 -1.62
C ILE A 92 9.63 -5.43 -2.21
N GLN A 93 10.63 -5.64 -1.37
CA GLN A 93 12.01 -5.85 -1.81
C GLN A 93 12.13 -7.11 -2.69
N LEU A 94 11.53 -8.23 -2.27
CA LEU A 94 11.51 -9.47 -3.05
C LEU A 94 10.89 -9.24 -4.43
N MET A 95 9.72 -8.61 -4.50
CA MET A 95 9.06 -8.30 -5.77
C MET A 95 9.93 -7.42 -6.68
N ASN A 96 10.57 -6.39 -6.14
CA ASN A 96 11.48 -5.53 -6.92
C ASN A 96 12.71 -6.30 -7.42
N GLN A 97 13.29 -7.18 -6.62
CA GLN A 97 14.41 -8.02 -7.06
C GLN A 97 14.01 -8.95 -8.22
N VAL A 98 12.78 -9.48 -8.17
CA VAL A 98 12.20 -10.26 -9.28
C VAL A 98 12.09 -9.38 -10.51
N ILE A 99 11.44 -8.21 -10.40
CA ILE A 99 11.26 -7.25 -11.51
C ILE A 99 12.59 -6.89 -12.18
N GLU A 100 13.64 -6.76 -11.39
CA GLU A 100 14.96 -6.38 -11.87
C GLU A 100 15.78 -7.51 -12.50
N GLY A 101 15.31 -8.76 -12.43
CA GLY A 101 16.11 -9.91 -12.87
C GLY A 101 17.27 -10.25 -11.94
N ASN A 102 17.29 -9.67 -10.74
CA ASN A 102 18.40 -9.71 -9.80
C ASN A 102 18.14 -10.62 -8.60
N SER A 103 17.06 -11.39 -8.61
CA SER A 103 16.73 -12.25 -7.47
C SER A 103 17.69 -13.46 -7.45
N PRO A 104 18.57 -13.57 -6.44
CA PRO A 104 19.54 -14.67 -6.36
C PRO A 104 18.85 -16.02 -6.11
N ASP A 105 17.60 -16.00 -5.68
CA ASP A 105 16.82 -17.17 -5.26
C ASP A 105 15.71 -17.55 -6.25
N ILE A 106 15.51 -16.80 -7.36
CA ILE A 106 14.54 -17.21 -8.40
C ILE A 106 15.19 -18.21 -9.33
N ASN A 107 15.04 -19.47 -8.97
CA ASN A 107 15.23 -20.59 -9.88
C ASN A 107 13.91 -20.99 -10.57
N ASP A 108 12.78 -20.43 -10.11
CA ASP A 108 11.47 -21.01 -10.34
C ASP A 108 10.56 -20.06 -11.14
N ILE A 109 10.04 -20.56 -12.26
CA ILE A 109 9.17 -19.79 -13.17
C ILE A 109 7.86 -19.38 -12.49
N SER A 110 7.43 -20.12 -11.47
CA SER A 110 6.29 -19.77 -10.63
C SER A 110 6.44 -18.41 -9.96
N ASP A 111 7.64 -18.05 -9.51
CA ASP A 111 7.89 -16.77 -8.84
C ASP A 111 7.82 -15.61 -9.82
N VAL A 112 8.38 -15.81 -11.02
CA VAL A 112 8.31 -14.84 -12.11
C VAL A 112 6.85 -14.58 -12.49
N LEU A 113 6.08 -15.63 -12.74
CA LEU A 113 4.67 -15.52 -13.09
C LEU A 113 3.87 -14.88 -11.96
N THR A 114 4.14 -15.24 -10.70
CA THR A 114 3.47 -14.65 -9.54
C THR A 114 3.73 -13.15 -9.46
N VAL A 115 4.97 -12.70 -9.65
CA VAL A 115 5.28 -11.27 -9.65
C VAL A 115 4.66 -10.56 -10.83
N MET A 116 4.70 -11.15 -12.02
CA MET A 116 4.04 -10.58 -13.20
C MET A 116 2.53 -10.42 -12.99
N MET A 117 1.86 -11.43 -12.44
CA MET A 117 0.45 -11.32 -12.11
C MET A 117 0.18 -10.32 -10.99
N ALA A 118 1.02 -10.26 -9.97
CA ALA A 118 0.90 -9.28 -8.90
C ALA A 118 1.05 -7.85 -9.44
N ILE A 119 1.99 -7.62 -10.35
CA ILE A 119 2.15 -6.34 -11.06
C ILE A 119 0.90 -6.00 -11.84
N GLU A 120 0.37 -6.95 -12.62
CA GLU A 120 -0.82 -6.74 -13.44
C GLU A 120 -2.04 -6.41 -12.59
N VAL A 121 -2.35 -7.24 -11.58
CA VAL A 121 -3.47 -7.02 -10.66
C VAL A 121 -3.36 -5.67 -9.98
N LEU A 122 -2.18 -5.33 -9.45
CA LEU A 122 -1.98 -4.05 -8.80
C LEU A 122 -2.12 -2.91 -9.80
N SER A 123 -1.58 -3.00 -11.00
CA SER A 123 -1.76 -1.98 -12.05
C SER A 123 -3.25 -1.77 -12.34
N SER A 124 -4.01 -2.84 -12.56
CA SER A 124 -5.46 -2.77 -12.80
C SER A 124 -6.21 -2.14 -11.62
N ILE A 125 -5.87 -2.48 -10.37
CA ILE A 125 -6.48 -1.85 -9.18
C ILE A 125 -6.23 -0.33 -9.17
N LEU A 126 -5.05 0.11 -9.60
CA LEU A 126 -4.69 1.53 -9.61
C LEU A 126 -5.33 2.29 -10.78
N GLU A 127 -5.46 1.66 -11.93
CA GLU A 127 -5.97 2.30 -13.15
C GLU A 127 -7.51 2.30 -13.20
N GLU A 128 -8.15 1.21 -12.80
CA GLU A 128 -9.58 0.98 -13.03
C GLU A 128 -10.46 1.39 -11.84
N PHE A 129 -9.90 1.45 -10.62
CA PHE A 129 -10.67 1.69 -9.42
C PHE A 129 -10.33 3.02 -8.74
N THR A 130 -11.37 3.64 -8.16
CA THR A 130 -11.21 4.78 -7.27
C THR A 130 -10.45 4.38 -6.00
N GLU A 131 -9.87 5.34 -5.28
CA GLU A 131 -9.17 5.07 -4.01
C GLU A 131 -10.00 4.25 -3.02
N SER A 132 -11.32 4.51 -2.94
CA SER A 132 -12.22 3.80 -2.03
C SER A 132 -12.53 2.36 -2.47
N ALA A 133 -12.83 2.16 -3.76
CA ALA A 133 -13.16 0.83 -4.28
C ALA A 133 -11.91 -0.05 -4.40
N GLY A 134 -10.81 0.54 -4.89
CA GLY A 134 -9.52 -0.12 -4.99
C GLY A 134 -8.94 -0.47 -3.63
N GLY A 135 -9.23 0.32 -2.59
CA GLY A 135 -8.82 0.02 -1.21
C GLY A 135 -9.32 -1.34 -0.72
N PHE A 136 -10.61 -1.65 -0.92
CA PHE A 136 -11.18 -2.92 -0.47
C PHE A 136 -10.59 -4.13 -1.21
N ILE A 137 -10.41 -4.03 -2.53
CA ILE A 137 -9.78 -5.08 -3.33
C ILE A 137 -8.31 -5.26 -2.92
N PHE A 138 -7.62 -4.14 -2.67
CA PHE A 138 -6.21 -4.12 -2.28
C PHE A 138 -5.99 -4.73 -0.88
N GLU A 139 -6.91 -4.53 0.06
CA GLU A 139 -6.91 -5.24 1.35
C GLU A 139 -6.91 -6.76 1.16
N GLY A 140 -7.81 -7.27 0.31
CA GLY A 140 -7.92 -8.69 0.04
C GLY A 140 -6.70 -9.26 -0.70
N PHE A 141 -6.22 -8.52 -1.70
CA PHE A 141 -5.00 -8.88 -2.43
C PHE A 141 -3.78 -8.94 -1.50
N LEU A 142 -3.55 -7.94 -0.65
CA LEU A 142 -2.44 -7.98 0.30
C LEU A 142 -2.59 -9.13 1.29
N ALA A 143 -3.80 -9.41 1.80
CA ALA A 143 -3.98 -10.57 2.67
C ALA A 143 -3.54 -11.88 1.96
N GLY A 144 -3.89 -12.03 0.67
CA GLY A 144 -3.49 -13.20 -0.13
C GLY A 144 -1.99 -13.22 -0.46
N LEU A 145 -1.40 -12.05 -0.74
CA LEU A 145 0.03 -11.91 -1.03
C LEU A 145 0.93 -12.37 0.13
N PHE A 146 0.49 -12.15 1.36
CA PHE A 146 1.24 -12.55 2.55
C PHE A 146 0.91 -13.96 3.03
N GLY A 147 -0.23 -14.54 2.60
CA GLY A 147 -0.63 -15.91 2.88
C GLY A 147 -0.73 -16.25 4.38
N GLY A 148 -0.79 -17.54 4.68
CA GLY A 148 -0.79 -18.07 6.05
C GLY A 148 -1.92 -17.51 6.92
N LYS A 149 -1.57 -16.93 8.07
CA LYS A 149 -2.54 -16.30 9.00
C LYS A 149 -2.95 -14.88 8.58
N SER A 150 -2.56 -14.43 7.39
CA SER A 150 -2.89 -13.08 6.92
C SER A 150 -4.32 -13.05 6.38
N VAL A 151 -5.18 -12.23 6.99
CA VAL A 151 -6.63 -12.26 6.76
C VAL A 151 -7.16 -10.85 6.53
N GLN A 152 -7.97 -10.69 5.48
CA GLN A 152 -8.78 -9.49 5.27
C GLN A 152 -9.91 -9.46 6.29
N ILE A 153 -10.10 -8.33 6.95
CA ILE A 153 -11.12 -8.16 8.00
C ILE A 153 -12.35 -7.50 7.41
N THR A 154 -13.45 -8.25 7.36
CA THR A 154 -14.77 -7.78 6.93
C THR A 154 -15.73 -7.61 8.11
N GLU A 155 -15.53 -8.41 9.16
CA GLU A 155 -16.30 -8.39 10.40
C GLU A 155 -15.42 -8.69 11.63
N PRO A 156 -15.87 -8.37 12.86
CA PRO A 156 -15.06 -8.58 14.06
C PRO A 156 -14.65 -10.06 14.30
N SER A 157 -15.47 -11.02 13.86
CA SER A 157 -15.18 -12.46 13.91
C SER A 157 -13.90 -12.83 13.15
N ASP A 158 -13.58 -12.12 12.07
CA ASP A 158 -12.37 -12.38 11.27
C ASP A 158 -11.10 -12.13 12.09
N ILE A 159 -11.14 -11.12 12.99
CA ILE A 159 -10.02 -10.83 13.89
C ILE A 159 -9.83 -11.98 14.88
N THR A 160 -10.91 -12.44 15.50
CA THR A 160 -10.84 -13.58 16.44
C THR A 160 -10.34 -14.85 15.77
N ALA A 161 -10.73 -15.09 14.52
CA ALA A 161 -10.20 -16.20 13.73
C ALA A 161 -8.69 -16.06 13.44
N ALA A 162 -8.23 -14.84 13.13
CA ALA A 162 -6.83 -14.58 12.76
C ALA A 162 -5.87 -14.52 13.95
N THR A 163 -6.27 -13.91 15.07
CA THR A 163 -5.39 -13.60 16.21
C THR A 163 -5.80 -14.30 17.51
N GLY A 164 -7.03 -14.80 17.61
CA GLY A 164 -7.61 -15.27 18.87
C GLY A 164 -8.11 -14.15 19.78
N GLU A 165 -7.97 -12.88 19.38
CA GLU A 165 -8.41 -11.73 20.15
C GLU A 165 -9.89 -11.43 19.87
N THR A 166 -10.68 -11.19 20.92
CA THR A 166 -12.09 -10.83 20.78
C THR A 166 -12.21 -9.33 20.57
N VAL A 167 -12.90 -8.93 19.50
CA VAL A 167 -13.17 -7.51 19.21
C VAL A 167 -14.67 -7.24 19.21
N SER A 168 -15.10 -6.32 20.06
CA SER A 168 -16.50 -5.88 20.22
C SER A 168 -16.70 -4.56 19.47
N ALA A 169 -16.52 -4.57 18.16
CA ALA A 169 -16.77 -3.39 17.32
C ALA A 169 -18.23 -3.36 16.83
N ALA A 170 -18.90 -2.22 16.97
CA ALA A 170 -20.18 -1.97 16.33
C ALA A 170 -19.95 -1.59 14.84
N GLY A 171 -19.98 -2.57 13.94
CA GLY A 171 -19.74 -2.40 12.50
C GLY A 171 -18.37 -2.93 12.04
N LYS A 172 -17.90 -2.53 10.84
CA LYS A 172 -16.58 -2.93 10.33
C LYS A 172 -15.48 -2.45 11.30
N PRO A 173 -14.60 -3.35 11.77
CA PRO A 173 -13.44 -2.96 12.56
C PRO A 173 -12.55 -1.93 11.82
N ILE A 174 -11.74 -1.19 12.56
CA ILE A 174 -10.72 -0.30 11.98
C ILE A 174 -9.51 -1.08 11.43
N THR A 175 -9.31 -2.31 11.91
CA THR A 175 -8.38 -3.25 11.30
C THR A 175 -8.97 -3.69 9.97
N ASP A 176 -8.24 -3.43 8.89
CA ASP A 176 -8.62 -3.83 7.53
C ASP A 176 -7.94 -5.16 7.15
N VAL A 177 -6.73 -5.39 7.65
CA VAL A 177 -5.99 -6.63 7.43
C VAL A 177 -5.15 -6.97 8.66
N VAL A 178 -5.04 -8.26 8.98
CA VAL A 178 -4.03 -8.77 9.91
C VAL A 178 -2.91 -9.38 9.08
N LEU A 179 -1.69 -8.87 9.23
CA LEU A 179 -0.50 -9.41 8.54
C LEU A 179 0.48 -9.91 9.61
N SER A 180 0.80 -11.20 9.59
CA SER A 180 1.74 -11.80 10.54
C SER A 180 1.40 -11.51 12.01
N GLY A 181 0.11 -11.50 12.35
CA GLY A 181 -0.40 -11.20 13.70
C GLY A 181 -0.44 -9.72 14.09
N ARG A 182 -0.05 -8.79 13.20
CA ARG A 182 -0.13 -7.35 13.43
C ARG A 182 -1.36 -6.76 12.74
N HIS A 183 -2.05 -5.86 13.44
CA HIS A 183 -3.26 -5.20 12.97
C HIS A 183 -2.93 -3.99 12.12
N TYR A 184 -3.41 -3.98 10.89
CA TYR A 184 -3.22 -2.90 9.94
C TYR A 184 -4.55 -2.24 9.58
N SER A 185 -4.61 -0.91 9.63
CA SER A 185 -5.57 -0.12 8.85
C SER A 185 -4.89 0.30 7.56
N LEU A 186 -5.41 -0.18 6.44
CA LEU A 186 -4.80 0.02 5.13
C LEU A 186 -5.41 1.24 4.46
N LYS A 187 -4.59 2.04 3.78
CA LYS A 187 -5.06 3.19 3.00
C LYS A 187 -4.38 3.19 1.64
N LEU A 188 -5.18 3.06 0.58
CA LEU A 188 -4.75 3.30 -0.80
C LEU A 188 -5.07 4.75 -1.16
N LEU A 189 -4.04 5.57 -1.35
CA LEU A 189 -4.17 7.03 -1.44
C LEU A 189 -3.49 7.59 -2.69
N GLY A 190 -3.99 8.71 -3.19
CA GLY A 190 -3.30 9.56 -4.15
C GLY A 190 -2.14 10.34 -3.51
N PRO A 191 -1.27 10.97 -4.33
CA PRO A 191 -0.06 11.66 -3.85
C PRO A 191 -0.33 12.71 -2.76
N GLY A 192 -1.42 13.47 -2.90
CA GLY A 192 -1.80 14.55 -1.99
C GLY A 192 -2.90 14.17 -0.99
N THR A 193 -3.46 12.96 -1.08
CA THR A 193 -4.61 12.56 -0.26
C THR A 193 -4.16 12.32 1.18
N ALA A 194 -4.85 12.92 2.15
CA ALA A 194 -4.53 12.74 3.57
C ALA A 194 -5.00 11.37 4.07
N VAL A 195 -4.28 10.80 5.05
CA VAL A 195 -4.73 9.63 5.80
C VAL A 195 -5.92 10.04 6.66
N MET A 196 -7.06 9.37 6.48
CA MET A 196 -8.29 9.63 7.24
C MET A 196 -8.75 8.41 8.03
N GLY A 197 -9.51 8.65 9.10
CA GLY A 197 -10.12 7.61 9.92
C GLY A 197 -11.08 8.17 10.95
N SER A 198 -11.93 7.31 11.51
CA SER A 198 -12.84 7.70 12.61
C SER A 198 -12.07 7.75 13.92
N PHE A 199 -12.03 8.93 14.56
CA PHE A 199 -11.39 9.09 15.86
C PHE A 199 -12.05 8.21 16.92
N LYS A 200 -13.38 8.16 16.94
CA LYS A 200 -14.15 7.31 17.86
C LYS A 200 -13.82 5.83 17.68
N ASN A 201 -13.86 5.31 16.44
CA ASN A 201 -13.63 3.88 16.20
C ASN A 201 -12.21 3.47 16.61
N MET A 202 -11.23 4.35 16.42
CA MET A 202 -9.85 4.10 16.86
C MET A 202 -9.74 4.05 18.39
N VAL A 203 -10.39 4.97 19.11
CA VAL A 203 -10.42 4.93 20.59
C VAL A 203 -11.13 3.68 21.10
N ASP A 204 -12.22 3.27 20.45
CA ASP A 204 -12.93 2.03 20.79
C ASP A 204 -12.07 0.78 20.52
N HIS A 205 -11.33 0.76 19.40
CA HIS A 205 -10.39 -0.32 19.08
C HIS A 205 -9.33 -0.50 20.16
N PHE A 206 -8.82 0.60 20.72
CA PHE A 206 -7.82 0.57 21.80
C PHE A 206 -8.32 0.02 23.14
N VAL A 207 -9.63 -0.26 23.29
CA VAL A 207 -10.17 -0.95 24.47
C VAL A 207 -9.71 -2.40 24.52
N GLU A 208 -9.60 -3.04 23.35
CA GLU A 208 -9.30 -4.47 23.23
C GLU A 208 -7.91 -4.69 22.64
N ILE A 209 -7.50 -3.86 21.68
CA ILE A 209 -6.23 -3.98 20.97
C ILE A 209 -5.48 -2.66 21.10
N PRO A 210 -4.42 -2.55 21.93
CA PRO A 210 -3.84 -1.27 22.36
C PRO A 210 -3.02 -0.53 21.29
N SER A 211 -2.93 -1.08 20.08
CA SER A 211 -2.15 -0.54 18.97
C SER A 211 -2.80 -0.83 17.62
N ILE A 212 -2.55 0.05 16.66
CA ILE A 212 -2.85 -0.21 15.25
C ILE A 212 -1.77 0.41 14.37
N THR A 213 -1.42 -0.28 13.30
CA THR A 213 -0.49 0.23 12.30
C THR A 213 -1.27 0.75 11.10
N TYR A 214 -0.98 1.98 10.67
CA TYR A 214 -1.49 2.48 9.41
C TYR A 214 -0.51 2.13 8.31
N LEU A 215 -0.96 1.35 7.32
CA LEU A 215 -0.21 1.09 6.09
C LEU A 215 -0.69 2.05 5.00
N ASP A 216 0.14 3.02 4.66
CA ASP A 216 -0.12 4.05 3.67
C ASP A 216 0.54 3.65 2.34
N ALA A 217 -0.29 3.21 1.38
CA ALA A 217 0.13 2.88 0.02
C ALA A 217 -0.29 4.04 -0.91
N ARG A 218 0.68 4.82 -1.37
CA ARG A 218 0.46 6.02 -2.19
C ARG A 218 0.80 5.78 -3.64
N ARG A 219 -0.11 6.17 -4.53
CA ARG A 219 0.14 6.24 -5.97
C ARG A 219 1.23 7.28 -6.24
N ASN A 220 2.28 6.89 -6.95
CA ASN A 220 3.29 7.79 -7.50
C ASN A 220 3.56 7.44 -8.97
N GLY A 221 2.81 8.09 -9.87
CA GLY A 221 2.80 7.71 -11.29
C GLY A 221 2.30 6.26 -11.44
N SER A 222 3.09 5.43 -12.12
CA SER A 222 2.84 3.99 -12.28
C SER A 222 3.37 3.14 -11.11
N ASN A 223 3.77 3.74 -9.98
CA ASN A 223 4.34 3.03 -8.84
C ASN A 223 3.47 3.16 -7.59
N LEU A 224 3.72 2.29 -6.60
CA LEU A 224 3.18 2.41 -5.24
C LEU A 224 4.30 2.65 -4.24
N GLU A 225 4.24 3.77 -3.52
CA GLU A 225 5.08 4.05 -2.37
C GLU A 225 4.41 3.53 -1.10
N PHE A 226 5.10 2.71 -0.32
CA PHE A 226 4.60 2.19 0.93
C PHE A 226 5.31 2.84 2.11
N SER A 227 4.52 3.26 3.09
CA SER A 227 5.01 3.67 4.39
C SER A 227 4.07 3.18 5.49
N GLU A 228 4.58 3.07 6.71
CA GLU A 228 3.76 2.75 7.87
C GLU A 228 4.07 3.66 9.05
N PHE A 229 3.10 3.77 9.95
CA PHE A 229 3.31 4.36 11.27
C PHE A 229 2.35 3.71 12.27
N ASP A 230 2.77 3.68 13.54
CA ASP A 230 2.02 3.08 14.63
C ASP A 230 1.26 4.14 15.41
N ILE A 231 0.02 3.82 15.77
CA ILE A 231 -0.75 4.57 16.74
C ILE A 231 -1.00 3.66 17.94
N THR A 232 -0.57 4.11 19.11
CA THR A 232 -0.78 3.41 20.38
C THR A 232 -1.37 4.38 21.40
N LEU A 233 -1.96 3.87 22.49
CA LEU A 233 -2.41 4.74 23.58
C LEU A 233 -1.29 5.65 24.12
N PRO A 234 -0.07 5.15 24.42
CA PRO A 234 1.03 6.01 24.86
C PRO A 234 1.51 7.04 23.82
N THR A 235 1.46 6.69 22.52
CA THR A 235 1.94 7.58 21.44
C THR A 235 0.83 8.43 20.83
N PHE A 236 -0.40 8.37 21.34
CA PHE A 236 -1.58 9.00 20.74
C PHE A 236 -1.39 10.50 20.45
N LEU A 237 -0.82 11.25 21.40
CA LEU A 237 -0.56 12.67 21.23
C LEU A 237 0.56 12.96 20.21
N GLN A 238 1.47 12.01 19.98
CA GLN A 238 2.47 12.11 18.92
C GLN A 238 1.84 12.07 17.53
N THR A 239 0.68 11.42 17.38
CA THR A 239 -0.05 11.36 16.12
C THR A 239 -1.03 12.53 15.97
N PHE A 240 -1.85 12.78 17.00
CA PHE A 240 -3.00 13.69 16.88
C PHE A 240 -2.77 15.11 17.39
N TYR A 241 -1.58 15.39 17.93
CA TYR A 241 -1.28 16.70 18.48
C TYR A 241 0.04 17.26 17.96
N TYR A 242 1.18 16.61 18.21
CA TYR A 242 2.49 17.17 17.85
C TYR A 242 2.64 17.53 16.35
N PRO A 243 2.10 16.78 15.38
CA PRO A 243 2.19 17.14 13.97
C PRO A 243 1.28 18.31 13.57
N LEU A 244 0.26 18.61 14.38
CA LEU A 244 -0.72 19.66 14.13
C LEU A 244 -0.34 20.99 14.80
N VAL A 245 0.43 20.91 15.88
CA VAL A 245 0.89 22.06 16.64
C VAL A 245 1.97 22.80 15.86
N ARG A 246 1.67 24.03 15.44
CA ARG A 246 2.64 24.95 14.82
C ARG A 246 3.30 25.89 15.82
N TYR A 247 2.92 25.83 17.09
CA TYR A 247 3.30 26.85 18.06
C TYR A 247 4.50 26.42 18.92
N GLN A 248 5.31 27.41 19.30
CA GLN A 248 6.38 27.24 20.28
C GLN A 248 5.82 27.42 21.68
N LYS A 249 6.05 26.45 22.57
CA LYS A 249 5.71 26.55 23.99
C LYS A 249 6.57 27.64 24.63
N LYS A 250 5.93 28.66 25.19
CA LYS A 250 6.57 29.74 25.93
C LYS A 250 6.23 29.62 27.40
N THR A 251 7.17 30.05 28.24
CA THR A 251 6.97 30.17 29.68
C THR A 251 7.24 31.61 30.06
N SER A 252 6.30 32.22 30.77
CA SER A 252 6.51 33.51 31.41
C SER A 252 6.38 33.34 32.92
N VAL A 253 7.28 33.97 33.67
CA VAL A 253 7.25 33.96 35.13
C VAL A 253 6.64 35.27 35.59
N VAL A 254 5.58 35.20 36.41
CA VAL A 254 4.91 36.36 37.00
C VAL A 254 4.96 36.26 38.52
N ASP A 255 5.22 37.37 39.20
CA ASP A 255 5.59 37.40 40.62
C ASP A 255 4.41 37.69 41.57
N THR A 256 3.26 38.13 41.03
CA THR A 256 2.14 38.61 41.83
C THR A 256 0.80 38.09 41.28
N PRO A 257 -0.21 37.86 42.14
CA PRO A 257 -1.55 37.44 41.71
C PRO A 257 -2.16 38.35 40.65
N ARG A 258 -1.96 39.68 40.78
CA ARG A 258 -2.46 40.66 39.81
C ARG A 258 -1.81 40.50 38.43
N LYS A 259 -0.48 40.28 38.38
CA LYS A 259 0.21 40.02 37.10
C LYS A 259 -0.19 38.68 36.51
N LEU A 260 -0.46 37.67 37.35
CA LEU A 260 -1.02 36.41 36.91
C LEU A 260 -2.40 36.59 36.27
N GLN A 261 -3.35 37.24 36.97
CA GLN A 261 -4.67 37.53 36.41
C GLN A 261 -4.59 38.29 35.08
N ASN A 262 -3.73 39.31 34.99
CA ASN A 262 -3.52 40.03 33.75
C ASN A 262 -2.95 39.14 32.63
N ALA A 263 -2.00 38.26 32.95
CA ALA A 263 -1.46 37.32 31.99
C ALA A 263 -2.53 36.34 31.51
N LEU A 264 -3.34 35.79 32.40
CA LEU A 264 -4.45 34.88 32.08
C LEU A 264 -5.51 35.58 31.21
N ASN A 265 -5.89 36.80 31.54
CA ASN A 265 -6.85 37.58 30.74
C ASN A 265 -6.29 37.93 29.35
N LYS A 266 -5.01 38.28 29.27
CA LYS A 266 -4.35 38.65 28.00
C LYS A 266 -4.15 37.44 27.09
N LEU A 267 -3.73 36.31 27.66
CA LEU A 267 -3.37 35.11 26.92
C LEU A 267 -4.60 34.24 26.63
N GLY A 268 -5.59 34.23 27.52
CA GLY A 268 -6.85 33.52 27.35
C GLY A 268 -6.65 32.04 27.00
N ASP A 269 -7.20 31.63 25.86
CA ASP A 269 -7.13 30.27 25.30
C ASP A 269 -5.74 29.84 24.84
N LYS A 270 -4.74 30.73 24.96
CA LYS A 270 -3.33 30.40 24.71
C LYS A 270 -2.63 29.80 25.92
N VAL A 271 -3.21 29.88 27.12
CA VAL A 271 -2.58 29.34 28.33
C VAL A 271 -2.88 27.85 28.47
N PHE A 272 -1.83 27.05 28.64
CA PHE A 272 -1.93 25.62 28.89
C PHE A 272 -2.01 25.32 30.38
N GLN A 273 -1.09 25.89 31.16
CA GLN A 273 -1.02 25.63 32.59
C GLN A 273 -0.35 26.77 33.33
N VAL A 274 -0.69 26.90 34.61
CA VAL A 274 0.04 27.76 35.55
C VAL A 274 0.71 26.86 36.57
N ARG A 275 2.03 26.96 36.71
CA ARG A 275 2.77 26.27 37.77
C ARG A 275 2.96 27.20 38.96
N LEU A 276 2.61 26.72 40.14
CA LEU A 276 2.85 27.42 41.40
C LEU A 276 4.26 27.09 41.89
N SER A 277 5.09 28.11 42.13
CA SER A 277 6.49 27.92 42.52
C SER A 277 6.82 28.70 43.78
N LYS A 278 6.43 28.22 44.96
CA LYS A 278 7.23 28.31 46.19
C LYS A 278 6.46 27.74 47.39
N ARG A 279 7.24 27.12 48.29
CA ARG A 279 6.96 26.67 49.67
C ARG A 279 6.48 25.26 49.96
N LEU A 280 5.83 24.51 49.05
CA LEU A 280 5.36 23.15 49.38
C LEU A 280 6.28 21.99 48.93
N ASN A 281 7.47 22.25 48.36
CA ASN A 281 8.28 21.23 47.67
C ASN A 281 7.49 20.39 46.65
N ARG A 282 6.36 20.92 46.17
CA ARG A 282 5.44 20.29 45.24
C ARG A 282 5.06 21.31 44.17
N VAL A 283 5.29 20.94 42.91
CA VAL A 283 4.82 21.71 41.75
C VAL A 283 3.36 21.35 41.54
N THR A 284 2.48 22.33 41.74
CA THR A 284 1.06 22.17 41.41
C THR A 284 0.81 22.81 40.04
N ASN A 285 0.41 21.99 39.07
CA ASN A 285 -0.01 22.45 37.75
C ASN A 285 -1.51 22.78 37.80
N ILE A 286 -1.87 24.04 37.59
CA ILE A 286 -3.25 24.49 37.53
C ILE A 286 -3.71 24.58 36.07
N LYS A 287 -4.86 23.97 35.76
CA LYS A 287 -5.44 23.93 34.42
C LYS A 287 -6.36 25.13 34.16
N PRO A 288 -6.67 25.47 32.88
CA PRO A 288 -7.37 26.72 32.53
C PRO A 288 -8.76 26.92 33.14
N ASP A 289 -9.48 25.82 33.37
CA ASP A 289 -10.79 25.79 34.03
C ASP A 289 -10.74 26.06 35.54
N GLN A 290 -9.57 25.86 36.15
CA GLN A 290 -9.34 26.11 37.56
C GLN A 290 -8.79 27.53 37.79
N PHE A 291 -8.68 28.36 36.75
CA PHE A 291 -8.11 29.70 36.88
C PHE A 291 -8.95 30.63 37.74
N GLU A 292 -10.28 30.53 37.69
CA GLU A 292 -11.13 31.30 38.60
C GLU A 292 -10.96 30.82 40.05
N GLU A 293 -10.90 29.51 40.28
CA GLU A 293 -10.63 28.93 41.61
C GLU A 293 -9.25 29.34 42.13
N LEU A 294 -8.24 29.32 41.26
CA LEU A 294 -6.88 29.77 41.55
C LEU A 294 -6.88 31.22 42.01
N LEU A 295 -7.52 32.10 41.25
CA LEU A 295 -7.61 33.53 41.57
C LEU A 295 -8.42 33.81 42.84
N ALA A 296 -9.27 32.86 43.27
CA ALA A 296 -10.03 32.94 44.51
C ALA A 296 -9.27 32.42 45.76
N ILE A 297 -8.08 31.83 45.61
CA ILE A 297 -7.28 31.33 46.75
C ILE A 297 -6.88 32.48 47.69
N GLN A 298 -7.28 32.37 48.96
CA GLN A 298 -6.78 33.27 50.01
C GLN A 298 -5.26 33.12 50.15
N ASN A 299 -4.55 34.25 50.20
CA ASN A 299 -3.08 34.31 50.22
C ASN A 299 -2.40 33.72 48.97
N LEU A 300 -3.03 33.78 47.79
CA LEU A 300 -2.43 33.36 46.52
C LEU A 300 -1.00 33.92 46.30
N ALA A 301 -0.72 35.13 46.81
CA ALA A 301 0.60 35.76 46.74
C ALA A 301 1.73 34.91 47.36
N GLU A 302 1.43 34.03 48.32
CA GLU A 302 2.43 33.15 48.95
C GLU A 302 2.91 32.01 48.03
N TYR A 303 2.16 31.72 46.96
CA TYR A 303 2.45 30.65 46.00
C TYR A 303 3.24 31.15 44.77
N GLY A 304 3.53 32.45 44.72
CA GLY A 304 4.34 33.06 43.68
C GLY A 304 5.85 32.81 43.86
N PRO A 305 6.66 32.88 42.79
CA PRO A 305 6.26 33.22 41.44
C PRO A 305 5.43 32.13 40.74
N PHE A 306 4.70 32.51 39.70
CA PHE A 306 3.86 31.64 38.89
C PHE A 306 4.48 31.48 37.50
N GLU A 307 4.67 30.25 37.04
CA GLU A 307 5.07 29.99 35.66
C GLU A 307 3.82 29.80 34.80
N VAL A 308 3.50 30.79 33.97
CA VAL A 308 2.41 30.68 32.99
C VAL A 308 3.01 30.08 31.72
N GLN A 309 2.56 28.87 31.36
CA GLN A 309 2.95 28.20 30.13
C GLN A 309 1.87 28.41 29.07
N TYR A 310 2.27 28.96 27.92
CA TYR A 310 1.34 29.41 26.88
C TYR A 310 1.97 29.29 25.48
N SER A 311 1.18 29.59 24.45
CA SER A 311 1.61 29.64 23.04
C SER A 311 1.37 31.00 22.40
N ASP A 312 2.08 31.29 21.31
CA ASP A 312 1.79 32.49 20.51
C ASP A 312 0.46 32.36 19.75
N GLU A 313 0.13 31.14 19.32
CA GLU A 313 -1.11 30.82 18.63
C GLU A 313 -2.18 30.35 19.62
N LYS A 314 -3.44 30.58 19.28
CA LYS A 314 -4.57 30.05 20.07
C LYS A 314 -4.63 28.54 19.93
N PHE A 315 -5.15 27.86 20.95
CA PHE A 315 -5.57 26.46 20.85
C PHE A 315 -6.69 26.36 19.80
N GLY A 316 -6.32 26.17 18.53
CA GLY A 316 -7.18 26.41 17.37
C GLY A 316 -7.03 25.35 16.27
N GLY A 317 -7.86 25.45 15.23
CA GLY A 317 -7.85 24.52 14.11
C GLY A 317 -8.20 23.07 14.51
N LYS A 318 -7.53 22.09 13.87
CA LYS A 318 -7.77 20.66 14.07
C LYS A 318 -7.54 20.19 15.51
N VAL A 319 -6.59 20.81 16.23
CA VAL A 319 -6.34 20.49 17.65
C VAL A 319 -7.56 20.82 18.52
N LYS A 320 -8.20 21.96 18.26
CA LYS A 320 -9.45 22.33 18.95
C LYS A 320 -10.61 21.43 18.53
N GLN A 321 -10.67 21.01 17.28
CA GLN A 321 -11.66 20.04 16.80
C GLN A 321 -11.52 18.70 17.55
N TYR A 322 -10.30 18.22 17.75
CA TYR A 322 -10.06 16.94 18.42
C TYR A 322 -10.25 17.01 19.93
N PHE A 323 -9.59 17.95 20.60
CA PHE A 323 -9.52 17.99 22.05
C PHE A 323 -10.45 19.05 22.69
N GLY A 324 -11.04 19.95 21.91
CA GLY A 324 -11.98 20.97 22.41
C GLY A 324 -11.32 22.13 23.11
N SER A 325 -10.76 21.89 24.29
CA SER A 325 -10.13 22.91 25.12
C SER A 325 -8.76 22.45 25.62
N ALA A 326 -7.92 23.42 26.00
CA ALA A 326 -6.63 23.13 26.62
C ALA A 326 -6.78 22.30 27.91
N ARG A 327 -7.90 22.43 28.64
CA ARG A 327 -8.22 21.57 29.80
C ARG A 327 -8.28 20.10 29.41
N ILE A 328 -9.18 19.76 28.48
CA ILE A 328 -9.40 18.36 28.05
C ILE A 328 -8.09 17.80 27.47
N PHE A 329 -7.36 18.61 26.69
CA PHE A 329 -6.03 18.22 26.21
C PHE A 329 -5.07 17.90 27.35
N ASN A 330 -4.97 18.74 28.38
CA ASN A 330 -4.10 18.49 29.54
C ASN A 330 -4.56 17.25 30.35
N ASP A 331 -5.85 16.94 30.37
CA ASP A 331 -6.37 15.71 30.97
C ASP A 331 -5.84 14.48 30.20
N VAL A 332 -5.93 14.50 28.86
CA VAL A 332 -5.35 13.45 28.01
C VAL A 332 -3.83 13.37 28.17
N GLN A 333 -3.13 14.51 28.20
CA GLN A 333 -1.68 14.54 28.38
C GLN A 333 -1.25 13.93 29.72
N ALA A 334 -1.91 14.32 30.82
CA ALA A 334 -1.59 13.76 32.13
C ALA A 334 -1.86 12.26 32.20
N ALA A 335 -2.90 11.77 31.53
CA ALA A 335 -3.20 10.34 31.43
C ALA A 335 -2.15 9.60 30.59
N VAL A 336 -1.67 10.19 29.49
CA VAL A 336 -0.58 9.60 28.69
C VAL A 336 0.72 9.56 29.50
N GLU A 337 1.03 10.61 30.27
CA GLU A 337 2.19 10.68 31.15
C GLU A 337 2.13 9.66 32.30
N SER A 338 0.93 9.30 32.79
CA SER A 338 0.77 8.26 33.81
C SER A 338 0.98 6.84 33.28
N LYS A 339 0.95 6.64 31.95
CA LYS A 339 1.05 5.34 31.26
C LYS A 339 -0.06 4.35 31.67
N ASP A 340 -1.16 4.83 32.23
CA ASP A 340 -2.32 4.01 32.58
C ASP A 340 -3.32 4.01 31.42
N SER A 341 -3.41 2.88 30.71
CA SER A 341 -4.32 2.70 29.56
C SER A 341 -5.78 3.03 29.89
N ALA A 342 -6.26 2.68 31.09
CA ALA A 342 -7.65 2.96 31.48
C ALA A 342 -7.88 4.47 31.66
N ALA A 343 -6.92 5.17 32.28
CA ALA A 343 -6.95 6.63 32.41
C ALA A 343 -6.88 7.32 31.04
N ILE A 344 -6.03 6.83 30.11
CA ILE A 344 -5.92 7.39 28.76
C ILE A 344 -7.24 7.24 28.02
N LEU A 345 -7.83 6.04 28.01
CA LEU A 345 -9.12 5.78 27.35
C LEU A 345 -10.24 6.64 27.94
N GLN A 346 -10.30 6.77 29.27
CA GLN A 346 -11.28 7.64 29.92
C GLN A 346 -11.12 9.10 29.48
N ALA A 347 -9.89 9.62 29.47
CA ALA A 347 -9.63 10.99 29.03
C ALA A 347 -9.96 11.20 27.54
N LEU A 348 -9.62 10.24 26.68
CA LEU A 348 -9.94 10.30 25.24
C LEU A 348 -11.45 10.29 24.97
N ARG A 349 -12.24 9.54 25.75
CA ARG A 349 -13.71 9.52 25.65
C ARG A 349 -14.37 10.86 26.00
N GLU A 350 -13.69 11.70 26.79
CA GLU A 350 -14.19 13.03 27.12
C GLU A 350 -13.96 14.06 26.00
N THR A 351 -13.11 13.74 25.02
CA THR A 351 -12.77 14.63 23.91
C THR A 351 -13.96 14.86 22.96
N PRO A 352 -14.07 16.06 22.34
CA PRO A 352 -15.10 16.30 21.33
C PRO A 352 -15.04 15.36 20.14
N ALA A 353 -13.85 14.96 19.66
CA ALA A 353 -13.73 14.05 18.52
C ALA A 353 -14.10 12.60 18.83
N TYR A 354 -14.20 12.23 20.12
CA TYR A 354 -14.85 10.98 20.49
C TYR A 354 -16.37 11.15 20.55
N LYS A 355 -16.85 12.22 21.20
CA LYS A 355 -18.29 12.47 21.43
C LYS A 355 -19.06 12.80 20.16
N ARG A 356 -18.39 13.44 19.21
CA ARG A 356 -18.85 13.68 17.84
C ARG A 356 -18.01 12.76 16.99
N PRO A 357 -18.58 11.89 16.13
CA PRO A 357 -17.83 10.93 15.32
C PRO A 357 -17.00 11.64 14.23
N GLU A 358 -16.00 12.40 14.66
CA GLU A 358 -15.14 13.22 13.81
C GLU A 358 -14.17 12.32 13.05
N GLN A 359 -13.99 12.61 11.77
CA GLN A 359 -12.91 12.03 11.00
C GLN A 359 -11.63 12.82 11.23
N PHE A 360 -10.57 12.12 11.57
CA PHE A 360 -9.25 12.73 11.53
C PHE A 360 -8.72 12.78 10.10
N ASN A 361 -7.76 13.66 9.86
CA ASN A 361 -7.13 13.84 8.56
C ASN A 361 -5.67 14.27 8.78
N LEU A 362 -4.72 13.41 8.44
CA LEU A 362 -3.29 13.61 8.57
C LEU A 362 -2.66 13.71 7.18
N THR A 363 -2.03 14.83 6.87
CA THR A 363 -1.30 14.97 5.59
C THR A 363 -0.03 14.12 5.59
N ARG A 364 0.53 13.82 4.42
CA ARG A 364 1.82 13.11 4.30
C ARG A 364 2.92 13.76 5.15
N ALA A 365 3.07 15.08 5.04
CA ALA A 365 4.04 15.84 5.85
C ALA A 365 3.77 15.81 7.38
N GLN A 366 2.57 15.42 7.80
CA GLN A 366 2.24 15.22 9.22
C GLN A 366 2.54 13.79 9.65
N THR A 367 2.21 12.79 8.82
CA THR A 367 2.52 11.38 9.11
C THR A 367 4.03 11.12 9.15
N GLU A 368 4.80 11.76 8.26
CA GLU A 368 6.28 11.70 8.24
C GLU A 368 6.95 12.25 9.50
N LYS A 369 6.22 13.03 10.33
CA LYS A 369 6.72 13.56 11.60
C LYS A 369 6.41 12.66 12.80
N ILE A 370 5.63 11.60 12.60
CA ILE A 370 5.33 10.65 13.66
C ILE A 370 6.59 9.82 13.91
N GLU A 371 6.96 9.65 15.18
CA GLU A 371 8.21 8.98 15.57
C GLU A 371 8.35 7.56 14.99
N SER A 372 7.25 6.82 14.91
CA SER A 372 7.21 5.47 14.36
C SER A 372 7.15 5.40 12.82
N TYR A 373 7.13 6.55 12.13
CA TYR A 373 7.00 6.59 10.67
C TYR A 373 8.19 5.90 10.01
N ARG A 374 7.89 5.02 9.07
CA ARG A 374 8.87 4.25 8.31
C ARG A 374 8.45 4.17 6.86
N GLU A 375 9.35 4.55 5.97
CA GLU A 375 9.23 4.20 4.55
C GLU A 375 9.59 2.73 4.38
N LEU A 376 8.71 1.98 3.73
CA LEU A 376 8.86 0.53 3.53
C LEU A 376 9.43 0.21 2.15
N GLY A 377 9.31 1.14 1.21
CA GLY A 377 9.85 1.06 -0.14
C GLY A 377 8.83 1.40 -1.21
N THR A 378 9.28 1.37 -2.46
CA THR A 378 8.46 1.65 -3.64
C THR A 378 8.37 0.39 -4.48
N LEU A 379 7.16 -0.05 -4.78
CA LEU A 379 6.92 -1.13 -5.72
C LEU A 379 6.76 -0.56 -7.12
N GLN A 380 7.60 -1.03 -8.05
CA GLN A 380 7.50 -0.67 -9.46
C GLN A 380 6.32 -1.43 -10.10
N LEU A 381 5.40 -0.71 -10.73
CA LEU A 381 4.24 -1.31 -11.40
C LEU A 381 4.09 -0.76 -12.83
N GLY A 382 3.09 -1.28 -13.54
CA GLY A 382 2.75 -0.87 -14.90
C GLY A 382 3.61 -1.51 -15.98
N ASP A 383 3.40 -1.05 -17.22
CA ASP A 383 3.97 -1.61 -18.44
C ASP A 383 5.49 -1.79 -18.40
N GLU A 384 6.22 -0.82 -17.83
CA GLU A 384 7.68 -0.88 -17.78
C GLU A 384 8.16 -1.99 -16.84
N ALA A 385 7.56 -2.12 -15.65
CA ALA A 385 7.89 -3.19 -14.72
C ALA A 385 7.55 -4.56 -15.31
N LEU A 386 6.40 -4.69 -15.99
CA LEU A 386 5.98 -5.92 -16.65
C LEU A 386 6.93 -6.31 -17.78
N LYS A 387 7.27 -5.37 -18.68
CA LYS A 387 8.24 -5.58 -19.76
C LYS A 387 9.61 -5.94 -19.22
N LYS A 388 10.09 -5.24 -18.20
CA LYS A 388 11.40 -5.50 -17.59
C LYS A 388 11.46 -6.90 -16.99
N THR A 389 10.42 -7.30 -16.26
CA THR A 389 10.29 -8.66 -15.72
C THR A 389 10.29 -9.69 -16.85
N TRP A 390 9.48 -9.49 -17.89
CA TRP A 390 9.46 -10.39 -19.04
C TRP A 390 10.80 -10.46 -19.75
N MET A 391 11.49 -9.34 -19.98
CA MET A 391 12.80 -9.34 -20.63
C MET A 391 13.86 -10.06 -19.79
N ALA A 392 13.79 -9.93 -18.46
CA ALA A 392 14.72 -10.58 -17.54
C ALA A 392 14.59 -12.12 -17.57
N TYR A 393 13.38 -12.65 -17.77
CA TYR A 393 13.10 -14.09 -17.72
C TYR A 393 12.53 -14.66 -19.02
N GLY A 394 12.49 -13.88 -20.09
CA GLY A 394 11.70 -14.14 -21.30
C GLY A 394 12.13 -15.42 -22.00
N GLU A 395 13.42 -15.75 -21.97
CA GLU A 395 13.93 -17.01 -22.49
C GLU A 395 13.37 -18.21 -21.69
N ARG A 396 13.41 -18.17 -20.36
CA ARG A 396 12.86 -19.25 -19.50
C ARG A 396 11.35 -19.35 -19.63
N LEU A 397 10.66 -18.22 -19.66
CA LEU A 397 9.21 -18.13 -19.88
C LEU A 397 8.83 -18.70 -21.24
N MET A 398 9.54 -18.32 -22.31
CA MET A 398 9.31 -18.88 -23.65
C MET A 398 9.58 -20.38 -23.69
N GLN A 399 10.67 -20.87 -23.12
CA GLN A 399 10.98 -22.31 -23.11
C GLN A 399 9.90 -23.15 -22.42
N THR A 400 9.20 -22.57 -21.46
CA THR A 400 8.21 -23.27 -20.62
C THR A 400 6.79 -23.10 -21.14
N ILE A 401 6.43 -21.88 -21.55
CA ILE A 401 5.07 -21.48 -21.91
C ILE A 401 4.82 -21.66 -23.41
N ALA A 402 5.81 -21.37 -24.27
CA ALA A 402 5.62 -21.46 -25.72
C ALA A 402 5.22 -22.87 -26.21
N PRO A 403 5.74 -23.99 -25.66
CA PRO A 403 5.28 -25.32 -26.03
C PRO A 403 3.79 -25.55 -25.73
N VAL A 404 3.28 -25.00 -24.63
CA VAL A 404 1.86 -25.10 -24.23
C VAL A 404 1.00 -24.31 -25.21
N TYR A 405 1.33 -23.05 -25.48
CA TYR A 405 0.56 -22.20 -26.39
C TYR A 405 0.62 -22.68 -27.84
N SER A 406 1.79 -23.12 -28.32
CA SER A 406 1.93 -23.72 -29.65
C SER A 406 1.04 -24.96 -29.79
N SER A 407 1.05 -25.84 -28.79
CA SER A 407 0.21 -27.05 -28.80
C SER A 407 -1.28 -26.73 -28.74
N LEU A 408 -1.69 -25.73 -27.95
CA LEU A 408 -3.08 -25.28 -27.86
C LEU A 408 -3.57 -24.64 -29.16
N ASN A 409 -2.73 -23.82 -29.82
CA ASN A 409 -3.05 -23.21 -31.10
C ASN A 409 -3.20 -24.29 -32.19
N ASN A 410 -2.26 -25.24 -32.27
CA ASN A 410 -2.33 -26.36 -33.20
C ASN A 410 -3.59 -27.20 -32.99
N PHE A 411 -3.89 -27.54 -31.73
CA PHE A 411 -5.11 -28.23 -31.36
C PHE A 411 -6.37 -27.48 -31.83
N THR A 412 -6.47 -26.19 -31.51
CA THR A 412 -7.62 -25.34 -31.86
C THR A 412 -7.79 -25.23 -33.38
N ASN A 413 -6.68 -25.02 -34.11
CA ASN A 413 -6.69 -24.94 -35.56
C ASN A 413 -7.13 -26.25 -36.21
N ASN A 414 -6.66 -27.40 -35.70
CA ASN A 414 -7.05 -28.70 -36.24
C ASN A 414 -8.50 -29.07 -35.91
N ILE A 415 -9.01 -28.68 -34.73
CA ILE A 415 -10.44 -28.76 -34.40
C ILE A 415 -11.27 -27.89 -35.34
N ASN A 416 -10.87 -26.63 -35.54
CA ASN A 416 -11.57 -25.71 -36.43
C ASN A 416 -11.57 -26.25 -37.87
N LYS A 417 -10.43 -26.74 -38.37
CA LYS A 417 -10.36 -27.37 -39.70
C LYS A 417 -11.20 -28.64 -39.78
N TYR A 418 -11.23 -29.50 -38.76
CA TYR A 418 -12.11 -30.67 -38.72
C TYR A 418 -13.58 -30.31 -38.95
N PHE A 419 -14.08 -29.29 -38.24
CA PHE A 419 -15.49 -28.88 -38.30
C PHE A 419 -15.83 -27.99 -39.50
N LEU A 420 -14.92 -27.10 -39.91
CA LEU A 420 -15.20 -26.02 -40.85
C LEU A 420 -14.63 -26.25 -42.26
N SER A 421 -13.64 -27.14 -42.45
CA SER A 421 -13.11 -27.40 -43.79
C SER A 421 -14.16 -28.04 -44.71
N ALA A 422 -14.31 -27.49 -45.91
CA ALA A 422 -14.97 -28.20 -47.00
C ALA A 422 -14.06 -29.35 -47.45
N PRO A 423 -14.60 -30.49 -47.89
CA PRO A 423 -13.78 -31.57 -48.43
C PRO A 423 -13.14 -31.12 -49.74
N THR A 424 -11.94 -30.56 -49.67
CA THR A 424 -11.06 -30.32 -50.80
C THR A 424 -10.05 -31.46 -50.93
N GLU A 425 -9.65 -31.78 -52.17
CA GLU A 425 -8.73 -32.86 -52.47
C GLU A 425 -7.38 -32.65 -51.76
N GLY A 426 -7.02 -33.59 -50.87
CA GLY A 426 -5.69 -33.67 -50.26
C GLY A 426 -5.69 -34.01 -48.78
N GLU A 427 -6.54 -33.35 -47.97
CA GLU A 427 -6.60 -33.57 -46.52
C GLU A 427 -8.04 -33.90 -46.10
N SER A 428 -8.27 -35.16 -45.70
CA SER A 428 -9.59 -35.55 -45.21
C SER A 428 -9.83 -34.94 -43.83
N ARG A 429 -11.08 -34.57 -43.52
CA ARG A 429 -11.48 -34.18 -42.15
C ARG A 429 -10.97 -35.16 -41.10
N THR A 430 -10.95 -36.45 -41.41
CA THR A 430 -10.40 -37.50 -40.56
C THR A 430 -8.94 -37.25 -40.15
N GLU A 431 -8.11 -36.67 -41.03
CA GLU A 431 -6.71 -36.36 -40.74
C GLU A 431 -6.58 -35.19 -39.76
N TYR A 432 -7.35 -34.11 -39.93
CA TYR A 432 -7.39 -33.02 -38.94
C TYR A 432 -7.87 -33.51 -37.57
N GLY A 433 -8.84 -34.44 -37.54
CA GLY A 433 -9.29 -35.06 -36.30
C GLY A 433 -8.19 -35.89 -35.62
N ARG A 434 -7.41 -36.66 -36.38
CA ARG A 434 -6.25 -37.41 -35.86
C ARG A 434 -5.15 -36.48 -35.37
N GLN A 435 -4.88 -35.40 -36.10
CA GLN A 435 -3.87 -34.43 -35.70
C GLN A 435 -4.30 -33.67 -34.43
N ALA A 436 -5.57 -33.28 -34.30
CA ALA A 436 -6.10 -32.69 -33.07
C ALA A 436 -5.93 -33.62 -31.86
N ILE A 437 -6.13 -34.94 -32.00
CA ILE A 437 -5.89 -35.91 -30.91
C ILE A 437 -4.40 -35.94 -30.52
N LYS A 438 -3.48 -35.92 -31.50
CA LYS A 438 -2.05 -35.84 -31.24
C LYS A 438 -1.69 -34.53 -30.54
N ASP A 439 -2.20 -33.40 -31.03
CA ASP A 439 -1.94 -32.08 -30.46
C ASP A 439 -2.50 -31.96 -29.04
N ALA A 440 -3.66 -32.57 -28.76
CA ALA A 440 -4.19 -32.66 -27.40
C ALA A 440 -3.25 -33.45 -26.47
N THR A 441 -2.65 -34.53 -26.96
CA THR A 441 -1.66 -35.30 -26.20
C THR A 441 -0.38 -34.51 -25.98
N THR A 442 0.11 -33.79 -27.00
CA THR A 442 1.27 -32.91 -26.88
C THR A 442 0.99 -31.75 -25.92
N LEU A 443 -0.22 -31.18 -25.97
CA LEU A 443 -0.67 -30.15 -25.04
C LEU A 443 -0.69 -30.67 -23.60
N ASP A 444 -1.23 -31.88 -23.39
CA ASP A 444 -1.23 -32.55 -22.08
C ASP A 444 0.20 -32.73 -21.56
N GLN A 445 1.11 -33.26 -22.38
CA GLN A 445 2.52 -33.45 -22.02
C GLN A 445 3.27 -32.14 -21.77
N ALA A 446 3.04 -31.12 -22.61
CA ALA A 446 3.64 -29.80 -22.44
C ALA A 446 3.12 -29.13 -21.16
N THR A 447 1.83 -29.29 -20.86
CA THR A 447 1.21 -28.80 -19.63
C THR A 447 1.76 -29.56 -18.42
N ASP A 448 1.83 -30.88 -18.46
CA ASP A 448 2.41 -31.70 -17.38
C ASP A 448 3.88 -31.38 -17.15
N LYS A 449 4.65 -31.11 -18.21
CA LYS A 449 6.03 -30.68 -18.10
C LYS A 449 6.12 -29.30 -17.45
N ALA A 450 5.34 -28.32 -17.93
CA ALA A 450 5.32 -26.98 -17.36
C ALA A 450 4.86 -26.99 -15.90
N VAL A 451 3.76 -27.69 -15.59
CA VAL A 451 3.26 -27.92 -14.22
C VAL A 451 4.27 -28.68 -13.37
N GLY A 452 4.97 -29.65 -13.95
CA GLY A 452 6.04 -30.40 -13.30
C GLY A 452 7.25 -29.52 -12.97
N GLU A 453 7.64 -28.62 -13.87
CA GLU A 453 8.68 -27.61 -13.62
C GLU A 453 8.23 -26.63 -12.53
N LEU A 454 6.96 -26.23 -12.52
CA LEU A 454 6.37 -25.40 -11.46
C LEU A 454 6.29 -26.13 -10.09
N ASN A 455 6.06 -27.44 -10.07
CA ASN A 455 5.82 -28.22 -8.83
C ASN A 455 7.05 -28.92 -8.27
N LYS A 456 8.05 -29.28 -9.10
CA LYS A 456 9.25 -30.04 -8.66
C LYS A 456 10.14 -29.28 -7.69
N GLN A 457 9.85 -28.01 -7.43
CA GLN A 457 10.71 -27.11 -6.66
C GLN A 457 10.07 -26.68 -5.32
N GLN A 458 8.88 -27.24 -4.98
CA GLN A 458 8.18 -27.04 -3.69
C GLN A 458 8.50 -28.10 -2.62
N ASN A 459 9.32 -29.11 -2.92
CA ASN A 459 9.85 -30.11 -1.96
C ASN A 459 11.37 -30.00 -1.90
#